data_AF-R7W7W3-F1
#
_entry.id   AF-R7W7W3-F1
#
_cell.length_a   1.000
_cell.length_b   1.000
_cell.length_c   1.000
_cell.angle_alpha   90.00
_cell.angle_beta   90.00
_cell.angle_gamma   90.00
#
_symmetry.space_group_name_H-M   'P 1'
#
loop_
_entity.id
_entity.type
_entity.pdbx_description
1 polymer ?
#
loop_
_entity_poly.entity_id
_entity_poly.type
_entity_poly.pdbx_seq_one_letter_code
_entity_poly.pdbx_strand_id
1 'polypeptide(L)'
;MRFVFGKEYDVSAPQSSSGEVEELLEMVHEGYELLGKENWCDSFPGLAAVDPQGIGARCAELMPRVNRFVHGIIREHRAKATTAAGGGEVPRDFVDILLSLQDSEGLADADIAAVLWEMIFRGTDAMAVLMEWAMARLVLHRDVQAKVHRELDEVVGRSRPV
;
A
#
# COMPACT_ATOMS: atom_id res chain seq x y z
N MET A 1 -5.21 4.14 4.02
CA MET A 1 -4.14 3.27 4.56
C MET A 1 -3.94 3.43 6.08
N ARG A 2 -4.99 3.79 6.84
CA ARG A 2 -4.87 4.14 8.27
C ARG A 2 -4.35 3.01 9.16
N PHE A 3 -4.73 1.78 8.87
CA PHE A 3 -4.24 0.61 9.61
C PHE A 3 -2.74 0.38 9.45
N VAL A 4 -2.18 0.71 8.28
CA VAL A 4 -0.78 0.40 7.96
C VAL A 4 0.15 1.51 8.45
N PHE A 5 -0.16 2.77 8.15
CA PHE A 5 0.75 3.90 8.39
C PHE A 5 0.26 4.90 9.44
N GLY A 6 -0.85 4.59 10.13
CA GLY A 6 -1.48 5.52 11.06
C GLY A 6 -2.06 6.78 10.40
N LYS A 7 -2.01 6.87 9.06
CA LYS A 7 -2.39 8.04 8.26
C LYS A 7 -3.51 7.74 7.27
N GLU A 8 -4.41 8.72 7.15
CA GLU A 8 -5.38 8.77 6.05
C GLU A 8 -4.80 9.67 4.95
N TYR A 9 -4.66 9.10 3.77
CA TYR A 9 -4.30 9.81 2.55
C TYR A 9 -5.60 10.09 1.81
N ASP A 10 -5.97 11.37 1.71
CA ASP A 10 -7.14 11.78 0.95
C ASP A 10 -6.75 11.89 -0.53
N VAL A 11 -7.32 10.99 -1.33
CA VAL A 11 -7.12 10.93 -2.80
C VAL A 11 -8.10 11.86 -3.54
N SER A 12 -9.06 12.45 -2.83
CA SER A 12 -10.14 13.28 -3.36
C SER A 12 -10.02 14.79 -3.02
N ALA A 13 -9.16 15.17 -2.06
CA ALA A 13 -8.94 16.56 -1.68
C ALA A 13 -7.97 17.30 -2.62
N PRO A 14 -8.30 18.53 -3.05
CA PRO A 14 -7.35 19.36 -3.77
C PRO A 14 -6.35 20.04 -2.82
N GLN A 15 -5.06 19.78 -3.06
CA GLN A 15 -3.92 20.69 -2.91
C GLN A 15 -3.05 20.73 -1.62
N SER A 16 -3.35 20.05 -0.51
CA SER A 16 -2.43 20.06 0.66
C SER A 16 -1.74 18.72 0.95
N SER A 17 -2.36 17.58 0.59
CA SER A 17 -1.76 16.24 0.63
C SER A 17 -1.38 15.68 -0.75
N SER A 18 -1.61 16.45 -1.81
CA SER A 18 -1.54 15.99 -3.21
C SER A 18 -0.16 15.45 -3.59
N GLY A 19 0.93 16.13 -3.21
CA GLY A 19 2.26 15.79 -3.72
C GLY A 19 2.82 14.46 -3.19
N GLU A 20 2.64 14.15 -1.91
CA GLU A 20 3.11 12.88 -1.31
C GLU A 20 2.29 11.69 -1.83
N VAL A 21 0.97 11.88 -1.99
CA VAL A 21 0.06 10.85 -2.52
C VAL A 21 0.29 10.61 -4.00
N GLU A 22 0.49 11.68 -4.78
CA GLU A 22 0.78 11.61 -6.21
C GLU A 22 2.13 10.93 -6.45
N GLU A 23 3.18 11.31 -5.72
CA GLU A 23 4.48 10.63 -5.78
C GLU A 23 4.34 9.14 -5.43
N LEU A 24 3.54 8.80 -4.42
CA LEU A 24 3.29 7.41 -4.04
C LEU A 24 2.55 6.65 -5.15
N LEU A 25 1.48 7.23 -5.70
CA LEU A 25 0.70 6.60 -6.77
C LEU A 25 1.52 6.42 -8.05
N GLU A 26 2.37 7.38 -8.39
CA GLU A 26 3.33 7.28 -9.49
C GLU A 26 4.30 6.10 -9.27
N MET A 27 4.92 6.02 -8.09
CA MET A 27 5.85 4.92 -7.77
C MET A 27 5.17 3.55 -7.80
N VAL A 28 3.92 3.47 -7.30
CA VAL A 28 3.14 2.22 -7.34
C VAL A 28 2.80 1.85 -8.78
N HIS A 29 2.34 2.80 -9.59
CA HIS A 29 2.03 2.57 -11.00
C HIS A 29 3.25 2.10 -11.79
N GLU A 30 4.39 2.78 -11.63
CA GLU A 30 5.65 2.38 -12.25
C GLU A 30 6.11 1.00 -11.80
N GLY A 31 5.99 0.68 -10.51
CA GLY A 31 6.29 -0.66 -10.00
C GLY A 31 5.43 -1.76 -10.63
N TYR A 32 4.12 -1.50 -10.83
CA TYR A 32 3.22 -2.45 -11.49
C TYR A 32 3.53 -2.61 -12.97
N GLU A 33 3.86 -1.52 -13.66
CA GLU A 33 4.28 -1.57 -15.06
C GLU A 33 5.54 -2.44 -15.21
N LEU A 34 6.52 -2.28 -14.31
CA LEU A 34 7.76 -3.06 -14.33
C LEU A 34 7.54 -4.53 -14.01
N LEU A 35 6.71 -4.85 -13.00
CA LEU A 35 6.39 -6.24 -12.64
C LEU A 35 5.55 -6.96 -13.71
N GLY A 36 4.67 -6.23 -14.39
CA GLY A 36 3.81 -6.78 -15.44
C GLY A 36 4.52 -6.98 -16.78
N LYS A 37 5.71 -6.41 -16.97
CA LYS A 37 6.46 -6.48 -18.22
C LYS A 37 7.23 -7.79 -18.31
N GLU A 38 7.06 -8.51 -19.41
CA GLU A 38 7.84 -9.72 -19.68
C GLU A 38 9.33 -9.38 -19.78
N ASN A 39 10.13 -9.82 -18.82
CA ASN A 39 11.57 -9.57 -18.81
C ASN A 39 12.32 -10.75 -19.44
N TRP A 40 12.90 -10.53 -20.62
CA TRP A 40 13.66 -11.55 -21.35
C TRP A 40 14.93 -11.95 -20.62
N CYS A 41 15.49 -11.07 -19.78
CA CYS A 41 16.66 -11.38 -18.96
C CYS A 41 16.37 -12.50 -17.95
N ASP A 42 15.12 -12.64 -17.50
CA ASP A 42 14.73 -13.70 -16.55
C ASP A 42 14.66 -15.07 -17.23
N SER A 43 14.42 -15.09 -18.54
CA SER A 43 14.38 -16.33 -19.34
C SER A 43 15.73 -16.67 -19.98
N PHE A 44 16.57 -15.66 -20.24
CA PHE A 44 17.85 -15.81 -20.95
C PHE A 44 18.99 -15.15 -20.15
N PRO A 45 19.75 -15.93 -19.36
CA PRO A 45 20.80 -15.41 -18.47
C PRO A 45 21.89 -14.57 -19.18
N GLY A 46 22.12 -14.80 -20.48
CA GLY A 46 23.11 -14.04 -21.26
C GLY A 46 22.69 -12.60 -21.60
N LEU A 47 21.41 -12.24 -21.45
CA LEU A 47 20.89 -10.90 -21.75
C LEU A 47 20.89 -9.97 -20.53
N ALA A 48 21.11 -10.51 -19.33
CA ALA A 48 21.07 -9.75 -18.07
C ALA A 48 22.07 -8.58 -18.02
N ALA A 49 23.24 -8.73 -18.66
CA ALA A 49 24.26 -7.68 -18.69
C ALA A 49 23.91 -6.52 -19.65
N VAL A 50 23.00 -6.73 -20.60
CA VAL A 50 22.64 -5.75 -21.63
C VAL A 50 21.38 -4.99 -21.27
N ASP A 51 20.50 -5.56 -20.43
CA ASP A 51 19.19 -5.01 -20.06
C ASP A 51 18.44 -4.44 -21.29
N PRO A 52 18.18 -5.27 -22.32
CA PRO A 52 17.64 -4.81 -23.60
C PRO A 52 16.27 -4.10 -23.48
N GLN A 53 15.55 -4.33 -22.39
CA GLN A 53 14.23 -3.75 -22.13
C GLN A 53 14.26 -2.59 -21.13
N GLY A 54 15.44 -2.26 -20.59
CA GLY A 54 15.67 -1.19 -19.61
C GLY A 54 14.96 -1.41 -18.26
N ILE A 55 14.60 -2.66 -17.94
CA ILE A 55 13.84 -2.99 -16.73
C ILE A 55 14.74 -2.82 -15.51
N GLY A 56 15.97 -3.32 -15.58
CA GLY A 56 16.95 -3.17 -14.51
C GLY A 56 17.28 -1.71 -14.23
N ALA A 57 17.48 -0.91 -15.28
CA ALA A 57 17.73 0.52 -15.16
C ALA A 57 16.57 1.28 -14.49
N ARG A 58 15.32 1.02 -14.90
CA ARG A 58 14.14 1.64 -14.27
C ARG A 58 13.94 1.19 -12.82
N CYS A 59 14.17 -0.09 -12.51
CA CYS A 59 14.18 -0.57 -11.13
C CYS A 59 15.22 0.16 -10.28
N ALA A 60 16.43 0.38 -10.82
CA ALA A 60 17.49 1.11 -10.13
C ALA A 60 17.17 2.60 -9.90
N GLU A 61 16.32 3.20 -10.74
CA GLU A 61 15.82 4.57 -10.57
C GLU A 61 14.64 4.65 -9.58
N LEU A 62 13.75 3.66 -9.59
CA LEU A 62 12.59 3.58 -8.70
C LEU A 62 12.98 3.29 -7.25
N MET A 63 13.90 2.35 -7.02
CA MET A 63 14.27 1.88 -5.67
C MET A 63 14.75 3.00 -4.71
N PRO A 64 15.57 3.97 -5.13
CA PRO A 64 15.93 5.11 -4.29
C PRO A 64 14.74 5.97 -3.84
N ARG A 65 13.72 6.17 -4.71
CA ARG A 65 12.50 6.92 -4.39
C ARG A 65 11.67 6.17 -3.36
N VAL A 66 11.44 4.87 -3.60
CA VAL A 66 10.73 3.96 -2.68
C VAL A 66 11.42 3.93 -1.31
N ASN A 67 12.74 3.73 -1.29
CA ASN A 67 13.50 3.70 -0.05
C ASN A 67 13.37 5.03 0.72
N ARG A 68 13.46 6.17 0.03
CA ARG A 68 13.29 7.48 0.68
C ARG A 68 11.90 7.62 1.32
N PHE A 69 10.86 7.24 0.60
CA PHE A 69 9.48 7.32 1.06
C PHE A 69 9.25 6.45 2.30
N VAL A 70 9.59 5.16 2.22
CA VAL A 70 9.35 4.19 3.31
C VAL A 70 10.20 4.50 4.53
N HIS A 71 11.49 4.86 4.37
CA HIS A 71 12.31 5.27 5.49
C HIS A 71 11.84 6.61 6.10
N GLY A 72 11.18 7.47 5.33
CA GLY A 72 10.49 8.65 5.84
C GLY A 72 9.39 8.29 6.83
N ILE A 73 8.54 7.33 6.47
CA ILE A 73 7.47 6.80 7.34
C ILE A 73 8.06 6.20 8.63
N ILE A 74 9.09 5.34 8.50
CA ILE A 74 9.77 4.71 9.65
C ILE A 74 10.33 5.78 10.60
N ARG A 75 11.00 6.81 10.07
CA ARG A 75 11.57 7.91 10.86
C ARG A 75 10.50 8.69 11.61
N GLU A 76 9.37 8.95 10.97
CA GLU A 76 8.25 9.65 11.60
C GLU A 76 7.70 8.85 12.79
N HIS A 77 7.55 7.53 12.65
CA HIS A 77 7.03 6.67 13.73
C HIS A 77 8.04 6.56 14.88
N ARG A 78 9.34 6.44 14.59
CA ARG A 78 10.41 6.52 15.60
C ARG A 78 10.42 7.86 16.35
N ALA A 79 10.18 8.96 15.66
CA ALA A 79 10.09 10.28 16.28
C ALA A 79 8.84 10.41 17.18
N LYS A 80 7.70 9.88 16.75
CA LYS A 80 6.47 9.82 17.58
C LYS A 80 6.68 8.97 18.83
N ALA A 81 7.31 7.81 18.70
CA ALA A 81 7.59 6.91 19.82
C ALA A 81 8.48 7.57 20.90
N THR A 82 9.51 8.33 20.49
CA THR A 82 10.37 9.07 21.43
C THR A 82 9.63 10.21 22.15
N THR A 83 8.68 10.87 21.48
CA THR A 83 7.83 11.89 22.13
C THR A 83 6.74 11.33 23.05
N ALA A 84 6.27 10.11 22.79
CA ALA A 84 5.19 9.46 23.55
C ALA A 84 5.66 8.77 24.85
N ALA A 85 6.97 8.65 25.09
CA ALA A 85 7.55 8.13 26.33
C ALA A 85 7.13 8.91 27.60
N GLY A 86 6.39 10.01 27.46
CA GLY A 86 5.73 10.77 28.53
C GLY A 86 4.37 10.26 29.00
N GLY A 87 3.88 9.09 28.53
CA GLY A 87 2.73 8.39 29.14
C GLY A 87 1.40 8.44 28.37
N GLY A 88 1.42 8.63 27.05
CA GLY A 88 0.23 8.51 26.21
C GLY A 88 0.14 7.14 25.54
N GLU A 89 -1.04 6.50 25.58
CA GLU A 89 -1.34 5.28 24.82
C GLU A 89 -1.38 5.62 23.32
N VAL A 90 -0.31 5.31 22.59
CA VAL A 90 -0.23 5.55 21.14
C VAL A 90 -1.07 4.46 20.43
N PRO A 91 -1.99 4.83 19.51
CA PRO A 91 -2.66 3.86 18.66
C PRO A 91 -1.60 3.09 17.87
N ARG A 92 -1.46 1.78 18.13
CA ARG A 92 -0.49 0.94 17.42
C ARG A 92 -0.98 0.71 15.99
N ASP A 93 -0.28 1.30 15.03
CA ASP A 93 -0.42 0.90 13.63
C ASP A 93 0.56 -0.24 13.29
N PHE A 94 0.50 -0.72 12.05
CA PHE A 94 1.34 -1.83 11.61
C PHE A 94 2.84 -1.49 11.64
N VAL A 95 3.22 -0.22 11.38
CA VAL A 95 4.62 0.22 11.46
C VAL A 95 5.12 0.12 12.90
N ASP A 96 4.32 0.53 13.89
CA ASP A 96 4.69 0.42 15.30
C ASP A 96 4.90 -1.04 15.73
N ILE A 97 4.11 -1.97 15.20
CA ILE A 97 4.29 -3.41 15.46
C ILE A 97 5.62 -3.90 14.88
N LEU A 98 5.95 -3.54 13.63
CA LEU A 98 7.21 -3.93 13.01
C LEU A 98 8.43 -3.35 13.74
N LEU A 99 8.33 -2.12 14.23
CA LEU A 99 9.36 -1.50 15.06
C LEU A 99 9.53 -2.22 16.40
N SER A 100 8.43 -2.67 17.03
CA SER A 100 8.53 -3.46 18.26
C SER A 100 9.20 -4.83 18.03
N LEU A 101 8.97 -5.44 16.86
CA LEU A 101 9.60 -6.70 16.47
C LEU A 101 11.09 -6.53 16.15
N GLN A 102 11.50 -5.36 15.66
CA GLN A 102 12.92 -5.04 15.50
C GLN A 102 13.65 -5.08 16.83
N ASP A 103 13.07 -4.50 17.88
CA ASP A 103 13.67 -4.46 19.22
C ASP A 103 13.73 -5.86 19.86
N SER A 104 12.75 -6.73 19.59
CA SER A 104 12.66 -8.06 20.21
C SER A 104 13.33 -9.19 19.40
N GLU A 105 13.27 -9.15 18.07
CA GLU A 105 13.68 -10.23 17.17
C GLU A 105 14.86 -9.85 16.25
N GLY A 106 15.34 -8.61 16.30
CA GLY A 106 16.51 -8.17 15.52
C GLY A 106 16.24 -7.91 14.05
N LEU A 107 15.00 -7.55 13.70
CA LEU A 107 14.59 -7.23 12.33
C LEU A 107 15.37 -6.02 11.78
N ALA A 108 15.94 -6.13 10.57
CA ALA A 108 16.70 -5.03 9.99
C ALA A 108 15.78 -3.94 9.41
N ASP A 109 16.26 -2.68 9.36
CA ASP A 109 15.53 -1.57 8.74
C ASP A 109 15.12 -1.88 7.29
N ALA A 110 15.98 -2.61 6.56
CA ALA A 110 15.71 -3.04 5.20
C ALA A 110 14.53 -4.02 5.10
N ASP A 111 14.40 -4.94 6.06
CA ASP A 111 13.31 -5.92 6.09
C ASP A 111 11.98 -5.24 6.40
N ILE A 112 11.97 -4.32 7.37
CA ILE A 112 10.80 -3.49 7.69
C ILE A 112 10.40 -2.67 6.47
N ALA A 113 11.37 -2.03 5.80
CA ALA A 113 11.09 -1.22 4.62
C ALA A 113 10.51 -2.06 3.47
N ALA A 114 11.01 -3.27 3.26
CA ALA A 114 10.49 -4.19 2.25
C ALA A 114 9.03 -4.60 2.55
N VAL A 115 8.72 -4.97 3.80
CA VAL A 115 7.36 -5.35 4.22
C VAL A 115 6.38 -4.19 4.08
N LEU A 116 6.79 -2.97 4.47
CA LEU A 116 5.95 -1.79 4.32
C LEU A 116 5.69 -1.47 2.84
N TRP A 117 6.71 -1.55 1.99
CA TRP A 117 6.54 -1.36 0.55
C TRP A 117 5.59 -2.39 -0.05
N GLU A 118 5.73 -3.67 0.31
CA GLU A 118 4.84 -4.73 -0.13
C GLU A 118 3.38 -4.45 0.25
N MET A 119 3.13 -3.96 1.46
CA MET A 119 1.78 -3.65 1.91
C MET A 119 1.14 -2.50 1.11
N ILE A 120 1.92 -1.47 0.74
CA ILE A 120 1.44 -0.39 -0.14
C ILE A 120 1.15 -0.93 -1.54
N PHE A 121 2.13 -1.63 -2.07
CA PHE A 121 2.17 -2.08 -3.45
C PHE A 121 1.08 -3.11 -3.73
N ARG A 122 1.08 -4.24 -3.03
CA ARG A 122 0.16 -5.38 -3.26
C ARG A 122 -1.24 -5.18 -2.68
N GLY A 123 -1.36 -4.48 -1.55
CA GLY A 123 -2.62 -4.39 -0.81
C GLY A 123 -3.70 -3.57 -1.50
N THR A 124 -3.30 -2.52 -2.23
CA THR A 124 -4.24 -1.53 -2.76
C THR A 124 -4.87 -1.98 -4.08
N ASP A 125 -4.07 -2.48 -5.02
CA ASP A 125 -4.53 -2.84 -6.38
C ASP A 125 -5.48 -4.04 -6.36
N ALA A 126 -5.11 -5.13 -5.69
CA ALA A 126 -5.92 -6.34 -5.64
C ALA A 126 -7.33 -6.08 -5.05
N MET A 127 -7.42 -5.22 -4.03
CA MET A 127 -8.71 -4.84 -3.42
C MET A 127 -9.53 -3.93 -4.33
N ALA A 128 -8.89 -3.01 -5.06
CA ALA A 128 -9.56 -2.17 -6.04
C ALA A 128 -10.15 -2.99 -7.18
N VAL A 129 -9.37 -3.90 -7.77
CA VAL A 129 -9.82 -4.83 -8.83
C VAL A 129 -10.96 -5.71 -8.33
N LEU A 130 -10.85 -6.28 -7.12
CA LEU A 130 -11.91 -7.09 -6.53
C LEU A 130 -13.22 -6.30 -6.38
N MET A 131 -13.13 -5.05 -5.90
CA MET A 131 -14.29 -4.18 -5.73
C MET A 131 -14.92 -3.82 -7.08
N GLU A 132 -14.10 -3.49 -8.08
CA GLU A 132 -14.56 -3.22 -9.44
C GLU A 132 -15.36 -4.41 -10.00
N TRP A 133 -14.80 -5.62 -9.93
CA TRP A 133 -15.48 -6.83 -10.37
C TRP A 133 -16.72 -7.14 -9.55
N ALA A 134 -16.70 -6.94 -8.23
CA ALA A 134 -17.85 -7.15 -7.38
C ALA A 134 -19.01 -6.21 -7.78
N MET A 135 -18.74 -4.92 -7.96
CA MET A 135 -19.72 -3.95 -8.42
C MET A 135 -20.24 -4.28 -9.82
N ALA A 136 -19.35 -4.63 -10.76
CA ALA A 136 -19.74 -5.03 -12.12
C ALA A 136 -20.68 -6.24 -12.10
N ARG A 137 -20.38 -7.25 -11.27
CA ARG A 137 -21.23 -8.45 -11.12
C ARG A 137 -22.58 -8.13 -10.50
N LEU A 138 -22.65 -7.24 -9.51
CA LEU A 138 -23.91 -6.82 -8.90
C LEU A 138 -24.80 -6.06 -9.89
N VAL A 139 -24.22 -5.17 -10.71
CA VAL A 139 -24.99 -4.43 -11.73
C VAL A 139 -25.57 -5.37 -12.78
N LEU A 140 -24.83 -6.42 -13.16
CA LEU A 140 -25.26 -7.43 -14.12
C LEU A 140 -26.28 -8.43 -13.55
N HIS A 141 -26.29 -8.67 -12.23
CA HIS A 141 -27.18 -9.64 -11.56
C HIS A 141 -28.08 -8.94 -10.55
N ARG A 142 -29.16 -8.33 -11.04
CA ARG A 142 -30.08 -7.51 -10.24
C ARG A 142 -30.80 -8.29 -9.14
N ASP A 143 -31.02 -9.57 -9.33
CA ASP A 143 -31.58 -10.48 -8.33
C ASP A 143 -30.65 -10.63 -7.11
N VAL A 144 -29.34 -10.83 -7.36
CA VAL A 144 -28.32 -10.89 -6.31
C VAL A 144 -28.18 -9.53 -5.63
N GLN A 145 -28.15 -8.43 -6.39
CA GLN A 145 -28.11 -7.09 -5.82
C GLN A 145 -29.31 -6.80 -4.90
N ALA A 146 -30.53 -7.16 -5.31
CA ALA A 146 -31.72 -6.99 -4.49
C ALA A 146 -31.68 -7.83 -3.21
N LYS A 147 -31.09 -9.03 -3.28
CA LYS A 147 -30.89 -9.88 -2.10
C LYS A 147 -29.91 -9.25 -1.11
N VAL A 148 -28.76 -8.76 -1.59
CA VAL A 148 -27.75 -8.09 -0.74
C VAL A 148 -28.35 -6.86 -0.03
N HIS A 149 -29.10 -6.02 -0.74
CA HIS A 149 -29.77 -4.87 -0.11
C HIS A 149 -30.79 -5.29 0.94
N ARG A 150 -31.55 -6.36 0.68
CA ARG A 150 -32.53 -6.89 1.64
C ARG A 150 -31.85 -7.43 2.90
N GLU A 151 -30.79 -8.21 2.76
CA GLU A 151 -30.02 -8.73 3.91
C GLU A 151 -29.43 -7.57 4.75
N LEU A 152 -28.93 -6.52 4.08
CA LEU A 152 -28.44 -5.32 4.76
C LEU A 152 -29.55 -4.61 5.54
N ASP A 153 -30.73 -4.44 4.92
CA ASP A 153 -31.92 -3.84 5.55
C ASP A 153 -32.42 -4.66 6.75
N GLU A 154 -32.37 -6.00 6.66
CA GLU A 154 -32.83 -6.91 7.71
C GLU A 154 -31.87 -6.95 8.92
N VAL A 155 -30.55 -6.99 8.68
CA VAL A 155 -29.55 -7.16 9.75
C VAL A 155 -29.10 -5.83 10.36
N VAL A 156 -28.85 -4.82 9.52
CA VAL A 156 -28.31 -3.53 9.97
C VAL A 156 -29.43 -2.51 10.22
N GLY A 157 -30.52 -2.60 9.45
CA GLY A 157 -31.60 -1.62 9.47
C GLY A 157 -31.24 -0.32 8.73
N ARG A 158 -32.26 0.49 8.47
CA ARG A 158 -32.12 1.78 7.74
C ARG A 158 -31.91 3.00 8.64
N SER A 159 -31.75 2.79 9.94
CA SER A 159 -31.67 3.84 10.96
C SER A 159 -30.26 4.38 11.18
N ARG A 160 -29.23 3.69 10.66
CA ARG A 160 -27.85 4.20 10.65
C ARG A 160 -27.55 4.84 9.30
N PRO A 161 -27.06 6.09 9.27
CA PRO A 161 -26.53 6.67 8.05
C PRO A 161 -25.31 5.84 7.60
N VAL A 162 -25.25 5.55 6.31
CA VAL A 162 -24.12 4.92 5.62
C VAL A 162 -23.15 6.01 5.19
#